data_AF-A0A090KUS7-F1
#
_entry.id   AF-A0A090KUS7-F1
#
_cell.length_a   1.000
_cell.length_b   1.000
_cell.length_c   1.000
_cell.angle_alpha   90.00
_cell.angle_beta   90.00
_cell.angle_gamma   90.00
#
_symmetry.space_group_name_H-M   'P 1'
#
loop_
_entity.id
_entity.type
_entity.pdbx_description
1 polymer ?
#
loop_
_entity_poly.entity_id
_entity_poly.type
_entity_poly.pdbx_seq_one_letter_code
_entity_poly.pdbx_strand_id
1 'polypeptide(L)'
;MNFIKTNKIIVLFLFLYLLFIQLGESFLSRYNLKDLNVIRKRGLPFGATMILAEQLEKLNEYNKKERVTEHYRIPSDPKSYG
;
A
#
# COMPACT_ATOMS: atom_id res chain seq x y z
N MET A 1 31.36 -38.58 -18.51
CA MET A 1 31.00 -37.79 -17.30
C MET A 1 30.42 -36.40 -17.60
N ASN A 2 30.08 -36.08 -18.85
CA ASN A 2 29.43 -34.80 -19.20
C ASN A 2 27.90 -34.90 -19.26
N PHE A 3 27.34 -36.04 -19.71
CA PHE A 3 25.89 -36.28 -19.76
C PHE A 3 25.17 -36.07 -18.42
N ILE A 4 25.75 -36.55 -17.32
CA ILE A 4 25.18 -36.41 -15.97
C ILE A 4 25.19 -34.93 -15.52
N LYS A 5 26.23 -34.18 -15.89
CA LYS A 5 26.30 -32.73 -15.60
C LYS A 5 25.27 -31.96 -16.41
N THR A 6 25.13 -32.26 -17.70
CA THR A 6 24.13 -31.62 -18.56
C THR A 6 22.70 -31.90 -18.08
N ASN A 7 22.40 -33.14 -17.68
CA ASN A 7 21.09 -33.49 -17.15
C ASN A 7 20.77 -32.79 -15.82
N LYS A 8 21.76 -32.64 -14.93
CA LYS A 8 21.58 -31.87 -13.69
C LYS A 8 21.25 -30.39 -13.96
N ILE A 9 21.90 -29.78 -14.96
CA ILE A 9 21.63 -28.38 -15.35
C ILE A 9 20.20 -28.24 -15.88
N ILE A 10 19.76 -29.17 -16.73
CA ILE A 10 18.40 -29.17 -17.29
C ILE A 10 17.34 -29.30 -16.19
N VAL A 11 17.54 -30.21 -15.23
CA VAL A 11 16.62 -30.41 -14.10
C VAL A 11 16.56 -29.17 -13.20
N LEU A 12 17.70 -28.53 -12.93
CA LEU A 12 17.75 -27.30 -12.14
C LEU A 12 16.98 -26.17 -12.84
N PHE A 13 17.14 -26.03 -14.15
CA PHE A 13 16.45 -25.02 -14.94
C PHE A 13 14.94 -25.24 -14.96
N LEU A 14 14.51 -26.51 -15.08
CA LEU A 14 13.09 -26.88 -15.02
C LEU A 14 12.47 -26.55 -13.65
N PHE A 15 13.21 -26.81 -12.58
CA PHE A 15 12.78 -26.51 -11.22
C PHE A 15 12.63 -25.00 -10.99
N LEU A 16 13.59 -24.20 -11.43
CA LEU A 16 13.51 -22.73 -11.38
C LEU A 16 12.31 -22.22 -12.19
N TYR A 17 12.09 -22.75 -13.38
CA TYR A 17 10.97 -22.37 -14.24
C TYR A 17 9.60 -22.63 -13.59
N LEU A 18 9.42 -23.81 -12.98
CA LEU A 18 8.22 -24.15 -12.21
C LEU A 18 8.03 -23.20 -11.02
N LEU A 19 9.11 -22.87 -10.31
CA LEU A 19 9.10 -21.92 -9.20
C LEU A 19 8.63 -20.54 -9.65
N PHE A 20 9.10 -20.06 -10.80
CA PHE A 20 8.68 -18.78 -11.39
C PHE A 20 7.20 -18.77 -11.78
N ILE A 21 6.66 -19.85 -12.33
CA ILE A 21 5.23 -19.97 -12.66
C ILE A 21 4.39 -19.90 -11.39
N GLN A 22 4.75 -20.69 -10.38
CA GLN A 22 3.99 -20.79 -9.13
C GLN A 22 4.03 -19.47 -8.34
N LEU A 23 5.17 -18.77 -8.34
CA LEU A 23 5.29 -17.42 -7.80
C LEU A 23 4.42 -16.44 -8.61
N GLY A 24 4.50 -16.48 -9.94
CA GLY A 24 3.74 -15.62 -10.85
C GLY A 24 2.24 -15.73 -10.65
N GLU A 25 1.69 -16.95 -10.56
CA GLU A 25 0.28 -17.20 -10.27
C GLU A 25 -0.12 -16.74 -8.86
N SER A 26 0.75 -16.94 -7.86
CA SER A 26 0.51 -16.49 -6.49
C SER A 26 0.49 -14.96 -6.36
N PHE A 27 1.34 -14.26 -7.12
CA PHE A 27 1.30 -12.80 -7.22
C PHE A 27 0.07 -12.32 -7.99
N LEU A 28 -0.24 -12.91 -9.14
CA LEU A 28 -1.39 -12.54 -9.96
C LEU A 28 -2.73 -12.82 -9.27
N SER A 29 -2.86 -13.88 -8.48
CA SER A 29 -4.10 -14.17 -7.74
C SER A 29 -4.33 -13.22 -6.58
N ARG A 30 -3.26 -12.68 -5.98
CA ARG A 30 -3.33 -11.67 -4.91
C ARG A 30 -3.76 -10.30 -5.43
N TYR A 31 -3.42 -10.00 -6.68
CA TYR A 31 -3.92 -8.82 -7.38
C TYR A 31 -5.24 -9.16 -8.07
N ASN A 32 -6.38 -8.83 -7.45
CA ASN A 32 -7.68 -8.89 -8.13
C ASN A 32 -7.62 -8.05 -9.41
N LEU A 33 -7.45 -8.69 -10.57
CA LEU A 33 -7.31 -8.02 -11.87
C LEU A 33 -8.53 -7.13 -12.18
N LYS A 34 -9.69 -7.45 -11.59
CA LYS A 34 -10.88 -6.59 -11.59
C LYS A 34 -10.64 -5.23 -10.91
N ASP A 35 -10.00 -5.21 -9.74
CA ASP A 35 -9.67 -3.97 -9.03
C ASP A 35 -8.60 -3.16 -9.76
N LEU A 36 -7.59 -3.81 -10.35
CA LEU A 36 -6.60 -3.13 -11.20
C LEU A 36 -7.23 -2.45 -12.41
N ASN A 37 -8.22 -3.08 -13.05
CA ASN A 37 -8.92 -2.49 -14.19
C ASN A 37 -9.81 -1.30 -13.77
N VAL A 38 -10.37 -1.34 -12.55
CA VAL A 38 -11.10 -0.20 -11.95
C VAL A 38 -10.15 0.94 -11.59
N ILE A 39 -9.00 0.65 -10.98
CA ILE A 39 -7.94 1.63 -10.66
C ILE A 39 -7.43 2.29 -11.94
N ARG A 40 -7.14 1.49 -12.97
CA ARG A 40 -6.71 1.97 -14.30
C ARG A 40 -7.79 2.81 -14.99
N LYS A 41 -9.05 2.37 -15.00
CA LYS A 41 -10.18 3.14 -15.59
C LYS A 41 -10.43 4.47 -14.88
N ARG A 42 -10.16 4.55 -13.58
CA ARG A 42 -10.32 5.78 -12.79
C ARG A 42 -9.11 6.70 -12.86
N GLY A 43 -8.04 6.32 -13.59
CA GLY A 43 -6.81 7.11 -13.68
C GLY A 43 -6.12 7.29 -12.32
N LEU A 44 -6.43 6.45 -11.33
CA LEU A 44 -5.87 6.57 -10.00
C LEU A 44 -4.40 6.11 -10.05
N PRO A 45 -3.43 6.96 -9.67
CA PRO A 45 -2.04 6.56 -9.63
C PRO A 45 -1.87 5.40 -8.65
N PHE A 46 -0.95 4.48 -8.94
CA PHE A 46 -0.55 3.45 -7.99
C PHE A 46 -0.16 4.12 -6.67
N GLY A 47 -0.86 3.77 -5.58
CA GLY A 47 -0.67 4.41 -4.26
C GLY A 47 -1.68 5.51 -3.91
N ALA A 48 -2.66 5.84 -4.76
CA ALA A 48 -3.73 6.78 -4.41
C ALA A 48 -4.50 6.38 -3.14
N THR A 49 -4.69 5.08 -2.92
CA THR A 49 -5.26 4.52 -1.69
C THR A 49 -4.38 4.76 -0.47
N MET A 50 -3.06 4.73 -0.62
CA MET A 50 -2.11 5.03 0.46
C MET A 50 -2.14 6.52 0.83
N ILE A 51 -2.18 7.40 -0.19
CA ILE A 51 -2.33 8.85 0.00
C ILE A 51 -3.65 9.17 0.71
N LEU A 52 -4.74 8.51 0.30
CA LEU A 52 -6.05 8.68 0.93
C LEU A 52 -6.06 8.19 2.39
N ALA A 53 -5.40 7.05 2.66
CA ALA A 53 -5.29 6.51 4.01
C ALA A 53 -4.52 7.48 4.93
N GLU A 54 -3.40 8.05 4.46
CA GLU A 54 -2.62 9.04 5.20
C GLU A 54 -3.42 10.32 5.47
N GLN A 55 -4.22 10.78 4.50
CA GLN A 55 -5.11 11.94 4.68
C GLN A 55 -6.21 11.67 5.72
N LEU A 56 -6.81 10.48 5.68
CA LEU A 56 -7.82 10.07 6.66
C LEU A 56 -7.24 9.97 8.07
N GLU A 57 -6.02 9.45 8.20
CA GLU A 57 -5.31 9.36 9.47
C GLU A 57 -5.07 10.76 10.06
N LYS A 58 -4.51 11.69 9.27
CA LYS A 58 -4.31 13.09 9.70
C LYS A 58 -5.61 13.80 10.06
N LEU A 59 -6.68 13.56 9.31
CA LEU A 59 -8.00 14.12 9.62
C LEU A 59 -8.53 13.59 10.94
N ASN A 60 -8.35 12.29 11.20
CA ASN A 60 -8.77 11.67 12.46
C ASN A 60 -7.97 12.22 13.64
N GLU A 61 -6.65 12.40 13.50
CA GLU A 61 -5.83 13.07 14.51
C GLU A 61 -6.27 14.52 14.74
N TYR A 62 -6.61 15.25 13.69
CA TYR A 62 -7.13 16.62 13.83
C TYR A 62 -8.48 16.65 14.55
N ASN A 63 -9.38 15.73 14.23
CA ASN A 63 -10.69 15.62 14.89
C ASN A 63 -10.60 15.19 16.36
N LYS A 64 -9.51 14.51 16.76
CA LYS A 64 -9.22 14.19 18.16
C LYS A 64 -8.69 15.38 18.96
N LYS A 65 -8.19 16.43 18.30
CA LYS A 65 -7.74 17.65 18.99
C LYS A 65 -8.95 18.44 19.44
N GLU A 66 -8.87 18.96 20.66
CA GLU A 66 -9.87 19.86 21.22
C GLU A 66 -10.03 21.09 20.34
N ARG A 67 -11.27 21.53 20.11
CA ARG A 67 -11.52 22.68 19.24
C ARG A 67 -11.13 23.94 19.99
N VAL A 68 -10.33 24.80 19.34
CA VAL A 68 -9.90 26.09 19.92
C VAL A 68 -11.09 26.91 20.44
N THR A 69 -12.27 26.76 19.84
CA THR A 69 -13.51 27.43 20.23
C THR A 69 -14.14 26.93 21.54
N GLU A 70 -13.85 25.72 22.01
CA GLU A 70 -14.47 25.18 23.25
C GLU A 70 -13.96 25.86 24.52
N HIS A 71 -12.72 26.37 24.48
CA HIS A 71 -12.10 27.11 25.58
C HIS A 71 -11.60 28.49 25.17
N TYR A 72 -12.09 29.00 24.04
CA TYR A 72 -11.73 30.33 23.57
C TYR A 72 -12.16 31.38 24.58
N ARG A 73 -11.20 32.16 25.07
CA ARG A 73 -11.44 33.37 25.85
C ARG A 73 -11.04 34.58 25.03
N ILE A 74 -11.77 35.67 25.24
CA ILE A 74 -11.49 36.94 24.56
C ILE A 74 -10.09 37.40 25.01
N PRO A 75 -9.23 37.92 24.13
CA PRO A 75 -7.86 38.32 24.48
C PRO A 75 -7.76 39.35 25.62
N SER A 76 -8.84 40.10 25.86
CA SER A 76 -8.94 41.04 26.99
C SER A 76 -9.16 40.36 28.35
N ASP A 77 -9.44 39.06 28.39
CA ASP A 77 -9.60 38.30 29.63
C ASP A 77 -8.21 38.05 30.26
N PRO A 78 -7.95 38.45 31.51
CA PRO A 78 -6.67 38.24 32.19
C PRO A 78 -6.31 36.76 32.40
N LYS A 79 -7.25 35.84 32.17
CA LYS A 79 -7.03 34.38 32.18
C LYS A 79 -7.02 33.77 30.78
N SER A 80 -6.94 34.58 29.73
CA SER A 80 -6.59 34.14 28.37
C SER A 80 -5.08 33.84 28.31
N TYR A 81 -4.67 32.93 27.43
CA TYR A 81 -3.24 32.66 27.16
C TYR A 81 -2.58 33.72 26.25
N GLY A 82 -3.32 34.79 25.91
CA GLY A 82 -2.89 35.92 25.10
C GLY A 82 -4.07 36.84 24.75
#